data_AF-A0A6V7Q8Z6-F1
#
_entry.id   AF-A0A6V7Q8Z6-F1
#
_cell.length_a   1.000
_cell.length_b   1.000
_cell.length_c   1.000
_cell.angle_alpha   90.00
_cell.angle_beta   90.00
_cell.angle_gamma   90.00
#
_symmetry.space_group_name_H-M   'P 1'
#
loop_
_entity.id
_entity.type
_entity.pdbx_description
1 polymer ?
#
loop_
_entity_poly.entity_id
_entity_poly.type
_entity_poly.pdbx_seq_one_letter_code
_entity_poly.pdbx_strand_id
1 'polypeptide(L)'
;MAGFIYSHVTFLPLISILLLSSETVEALKRILSFELIYRHSPRSPVYNPNLTDSQCFEESLRLSENRFLQLNNVESKLVGHETTTIRSHVIIYEALYMVFVTIGTGNGSIGYHLDLDTGSYLTWTQCKPCINCYVQNEPYFDPLQSPSFVDVSCSDQNPCPQRYYHCINNRCHYQIGYIDGSHTIGTLSKDTFGFHSNHGDHLEFVEGLVFGCSHDTHFGNYDGYPSGLMALGLSEESFARQLINHGSQGRFRTVFPR
;
A
#
# COMPACT_ATOMS: atom_id res chain seq x y z
N MET A 1 -24.32 -0.77 85.99
CA MET A 1 -23.69 0.30 85.18
C MET A 1 -22.23 -0.11 84.99
N ALA A 2 -21.67 -0.36 83.81
CA ALA A 2 -22.11 -0.22 82.44
C ALA A 2 -21.44 -1.34 81.62
N GLY A 3 -22.14 -1.88 80.63
CA GLY A 3 -21.51 -2.67 79.58
C GLY A 3 -21.09 -1.75 78.44
N PHE A 4 -19.93 -2.01 77.83
CA PHE A 4 -19.66 -1.62 76.46
C PHE A 4 -18.77 -2.67 75.79
N ILE A 5 -19.33 -3.24 74.72
CA ILE A 5 -18.75 -4.12 73.72
C ILE A 5 -18.12 -3.23 72.66
N TYR A 6 -16.84 -3.41 72.30
CA TYR A 6 -16.28 -3.07 70.99
C TYR A 6 -15.05 -3.97 70.78
N SER A 7 -15.16 -5.05 69.99
CA SER A 7 -15.09 -5.11 68.52
C SER A 7 -13.65 -5.22 68.04
N HIS A 8 -13.29 -6.43 67.61
CA HIS A 8 -12.03 -6.76 66.95
C HIS A 8 -11.90 -6.00 65.64
N VAL A 9 -11.04 -4.99 65.61
CA VAL A 9 -10.57 -4.40 64.35
C VAL A 9 -9.48 -5.34 63.80
N THR A 10 -9.87 -6.21 62.89
CA THR A 10 -8.96 -7.03 62.10
C THR A 10 -8.12 -6.14 61.19
N PHE A 11 -6.83 -6.04 61.50
CA PHE A 11 -5.83 -5.37 60.68
C PHE A 11 -5.50 -6.27 59.47
N LEU A 12 -6.29 -6.20 58.41
CA LEU A 12 -5.92 -6.78 57.11
C LEU A 12 -4.92 -5.82 56.44
N PRO A 13 -3.70 -6.30 56.11
CA PRO A 13 -2.64 -5.42 55.63
C PRO A 13 -2.95 -4.95 54.20
N LEU A 14 -2.63 -3.68 53.96
CA LEU A 14 -2.74 -2.90 52.73
C LEU A 14 -1.84 -3.42 51.57
N ILE A 15 -1.62 -4.73 51.47
CA ILE A 15 -0.70 -5.35 50.49
C ILE A 15 -1.40 -5.69 49.16
N SER A 16 -2.73 -5.61 49.08
CA SER A 16 -3.46 -5.89 47.83
C SER A 16 -3.60 -4.68 46.88
N ILE A 17 -3.09 -3.50 47.23
CA ILE A 17 -3.21 -2.30 46.37
C ILE A 17 -1.93 -2.03 45.55
N LEU A 18 -0.82 -2.69 45.86
CA LEU A 18 0.43 -2.59 45.08
C LEU A 18 0.59 -3.67 43.98
N LEU A 19 -0.41 -4.56 43.83
CA LEU A 19 -0.48 -5.54 42.72
C LEU A 19 -1.44 -5.13 41.61
N LEU A 20 -2.04 -3.93 41.68
CA LEU A 20 -2.94 -3.38 40.66
C LEU A 20 -2.32 -2.24 39.83
N SER A 21 -1.02 -1.93 39.99
CA SER A 21 -0.32 -0.92 39.19
C SER A 21 0.76 -1.50 38.26
N SER A 22 0.75 -2.81 38.03
CA SER A 22 1.61 -3.47 37.04
C SER A 22 0.80 -4.12 35.91
N GLU A 23 -0.35 -3.56 35.56
CA GLU A 23 -0.70 -3.56 34.13
C GLU A 23 0.27 -2.60 33.45
N THR A 24 1.51 -3.06 33.26
CA THR A 24 2.25 -2.67 32.07
C THR A 24 1.32 -3.05 30.94
N VAL A 25 0.56 -2.07 30.46
CA VAL A 25 0.00 -2.08 29.11
C VAL A 25 1.25 -2.22 28.24
N GLU A 26 1.66 -3.46 28.02
CA GLU A 26 2.51 -3.80 26.90
C GLU A 26 1.63 -3.49 25.71
N ALA A 27 1.69 -2.22 25.30
CA ALA A 27 0.96 -1.70 24.16
C ALA A 27 1.20 -2.71 23.05
N LEU A 28 0.14 -3.45 22.70
CA LEU A 28 0.18 -4.55 21.76
C LEU A 28 0.96 -4.02 20.55
N LYS A 29 2.20 -4.50 20.36
CA LYS A 29 3.09 -4.03 19.29
C LYS A 29 2.39 -4.43 17.99
N ARG A 30 1.61 -3.52 17.40
CA ARG A 30 0.85 -3.79 16.17
C ARG A 30 1.84 -3.95 15.03
N ILE A 31 2.17 -5.20 14.72
CA ILE A 31 2.94 -5.55 13.53
C ILE A 31 1.92 -5.63 12.41
N LEU A 32 1.85 -4.59 11.59
CA LEU A 32 1.08 -4.68 10.36
C LEU A 32 1.80 -5.63 9.41
N SER A 33 1.10 -6.67 8.99
CA SER A 33 1.56 -7.58 7.95
C SER A 33 0.50 -7.62 6.87
N PHE A 34 0.94 -7.77 5.63
CA PHE A 34 0.06 -8.01 4.50
C PHE A 34 0.65 -9.14 3.68
N GLU A 35 -0.24 -9.89 3.03
CA GLU A 35 0.15 -11.02 2.21
C GLU A 35 0.71 -10.55 0.87
N LEU A 36 1.81 -11.18 0.43
CA LEU A 36 2.29 -11.06 -0.95
C LEU A 36 1.67 -12.15 -1.82
N ILE A 37 0.92 -11.73 -2.83
CA ILE A 37 0.28 -12.61 -3.80
C ILE A 37 1.18 -12.70 -5.02
N TYR A 38 1.91 -13.81 -5.15
CA TYR A 38 2.75 -14.09 -6.31
C TYR A 38 1.90 -14.37 -7.55
N ARG A 39 2.26 -13.79 -8.71
CA ARG A 39 1.50 -13.86 -9.98
C ARG A 39 1.06 -15.28 -10.38
N HIS A 40 1.95 -16.25 -10.25
CA HIS A 40 1.68 -17.66 -10.62
C HIS A 40 1.14 -18.51 -9.47
N SER A 41 0.83 -17.91 -8.32
CA SER A 41 0.15 -18.61 -7.23
C SER A 41 -1.33 -18.83 -7.55
N PRO A 42 -1.95 -19.96 -7.16
CA PRO A 42 -3.40 -20.18 -7.30
C PRO A 42 -4.29 -19.12 -6.65
N ARG A 43 -3.74 -18.31 -5.74
CA ARG A 43 -4.44 -17.19 -5.08
C ARG A 43 -4.40 -15.89 -5.88
N SER A 44 -3.58 -15.83 -6.93
CA SER A 44 -3.47 -14.67 -7.81
C SER A 44 -4.71 -14.54 -8.69
N PRO A 45 -5.27 -13.33 -8.87
CA PRO A 45 -6.38 -13.12 -9.77
C PRO A 45 -6.00 -13.30 -11.26
N VAL A 46 -4.70 -13.33 -11.57
CA VAL A 46 -4.17 -13.61 -12.91
C VAL A 46 -3.52 -14.99 -13.02
N TYR A 47 -3.87 -15.92 -12.13
CA TYR A 47 -3.35 -17.27 -12.16
C TYR A 47 -3.80 -18.02 -13.41
N ASN A 48 -2.83 -18.61 -14.13
CA ASN A 48 -3.11 -19.47 -15.28
C ASN A 48 -2.83 -20.94 -14.93
N PRO A 49 -3.86 -21.78 -14.74
CA PRO A 49 -3.69 -23.18 -14.37
C PRO A 49 -3.13 -24.06 -15.50
N ASN A 50 -3.04 -23.54 -16.73
CA ASN A 50 -2.51 -24.29 -17.87
C ASN A 50 -0.98 -24.24 -17.97
N LEU A 51 -0.31 -23.41 -17.15
CA LEU A 51 1.14 -23.31 -17.12
C LEU A 51 1.74 -24.37 -16.19
N THR A 52 2.81 -25.01 -16.66
CA THR A 52 3.65 -25.88 -15.84
C THR A 52 4.62 -25.06 -14.99
N ASP A 53 5.14 -25.64 -13.92
CA ASP A 53 6.14 -24.98 -13.05
C ASP A 53 7.38 -24.51 -13.82
N SER A 54 7.81 -25.26 -14.84
CA SER A 54 8.93 -24.88 -15.71
C SER A 54 8.60 -23.62 -16.53
N GLN A 55 7.38 -23.53 -17.07
CA GLN A 55 6.94 -22.35 -17.81
C GLN A 55 6.83 -21.12 -16.90
N CYS A 56 6.27 -21.27 -15.69
CA CYS A 56 6.23 -20.21 -14.69
C CYS A 56 7.64 -19.71 -14.31
N PHE A 57 8.61 -20.63 -14.18
CA PHE A 57 10.00 -20.28 -13.92
C PHE A 57 10.65 -19.54 -15.09
N GLU A 58 10.45 -20.00 -16.32
CA GLU A 58 10.93 -19.33 -17.54
C GLU A 58 10.36 -17.92 -17.70
N GLU A 59 9.06 -17.74 -17.45
CA GLU A 59 8.42 -16.42 -17.47
C GLU A 59 9.02 -15.49 -16.41
N SER A 60 9.26 -15.99 -15.20
CA SER A 60 9.89 -15.22 -14.13
C SER A 60 11.35 -14.85 -14.42
N LEU A 61 12.11 -15.75 -15.04
CA LEU A 61 13.47 -15.47 -15.52
C LEU A 61 13.46 -14.38 -16.59
N ARG A 62 12.56 -14.50 -17.57
CA ARG A 62 12.39 -13.50 -18.64
C ARG A 62 12.02 -12.13 -18.08
N LEU A 63 11.15 -12.06 -17.06
CA LEU A 63 10.81 -10.81 -16.38
C LEU A 63 12.04 -10.20 -15.67
N SER A 64 12.87 -11.03 -15.05
CA SER A 64 14.13 -10.60 -14.41
C SER A 64 15.12 -10.03 -15.44
N GLU A 65 15.31 -10.72 -16.58
CA GLU A 65 16.16 -10.27 -17.68
C GLU A 65 15.66 -8.94 -18.27
N ASN A 66 14.35 -8.81 -18.49
CA ASN A 66 13.74 -7.56 -18.97
C ASN A 66 14.01 -6.38 -18.01
N ARG A 67 13.88 -6.59 -16.69
CA ARG A 67 14.20 -5.57 -15.68
C ARG A 67 15.68 -5.19 -15.71
N PHE A 68 16.57 -6.16 -15.83
CA PHE A 68 18.01 -5.91 -15.93
C PHE A 68 18.36 -5.07 -17.16
N LEU A 69 17.80 -5.41 -18.32
CA LEU A 69 17.98 -4.65 -19.55
C LEU A 69 17.44 -3.22 -19.43
N GLN A 70 16.30 -3.03 -18.75
CA GLN A 70 15.71 -1.72 -18.51
C GLN A 70 16.60 -0.83 -17.65
N LEU A 71 17.18 -1.36 -16.57
CA LEU A 71 18.09 -0.62 -15.70
C LEU A 71 19.37 -0.20 -16.43
N ASN A 72 19.98 -1.10 -17.22
CA ASN A 72 21.17 -0.77 -18.03
C ASN A 72 20.86 0.32 -19.09
N ASN A 73 19.66 0.28 -19.67
CA ASN A 73 19.22 1.27 -20.64
C ASN A 73 19.03 2.67 -20.01
N VAL A 74 18.80 2.75 -18.71
CA VAL A 74 18.68 4.02 -17.97
C VAL A 74 20.05 4.59 -17.65
N GLU A 75 20.99 3.73 -17.25
CA GLU A 75 22.40 4.11 -17.05
C GLU A 75 23.00 4.71 -18.34
N SER A 76 22.77 4.08 -19.49
CA SER A 76 23.27 4.60 -20.78
C SER A 76 22.64 5.94 -21.20
N LYS A 77 21.37 6.19 -20.85
CA LYS A 77 20.70 7.50 -21.07
C LYS A 77 21.30 8.61 -20.20
N LEU A 78 21.71 8.30 -18.98
CA LEU A 78 22.35 9.26 -18.07
C LEU A 78 23.78 9.64 -18.51
N VAL A 79 24.42 8.81 -19.35
CA VAL A 79 25.81 8.99 -19.83
C VAL A 79 25.87 9.64 -21.23
N GLY A 80 24.74 10.00 -21.85
CA GLY A 80 24.72 10.79 -23.09
C GLY A 80 25.29 10.07 -24.32
N HIS A 81 25.32 8.74 -24.34
CA HIS A 81 25.73 7.98 -25.52
C HIS A 81 24.61 7.95 -26.57
N GLU A 82 24.92 8.34 -27.82
CA GLU A 82 24.05 8.09 -28.96
C GLU A 82 23.86 6.57 -29.12
N THR A 83 22.60 6.12 -29.08
CA THR A 83 22.28 4.68 -29.13
C THR A 83 21.95 4.27 -30.56
N THR A 84 22.84 3.49 -31.19
CA THR A 84 22.71 2.98 -32.56
C THR A 84 22.06 1.59 -32.66
N THR A 85 21.57 1.03 -31.56
CA THR A 85 21.05 -0.34 -31.50
C THR A 85 19.52 -0.39 -31.53
N ILE A 86 18.99 -1.21 -32.45
CA ILE A 86 17.56 -1.57 -32.51
C ILE A 86 17.18 -2.22 -31.18
N ARG A 87 16.26 -1.59 -30.44
CA ARG A 87 15.80 -2.08 -29.15
C ARG A 87 14.68 -3.09 -29.37
N SER A 88 14.80 -4.27 -28.77
CA SER A 88 13.70 -5.24 -28.72
C SER A 88 12.52 -4.64 -27.95
N HIS A 89 11.31 -5.01 -28.35
CA HIS A 89 10.12 -4.71 -27.56
C HIS A 89 10.20 -5.54 -26.27
N VAL A 90 10.71 -4.92 -25.21
CA VAL A 90 10.69 -5.49 -23.86
C VAL A 90 9.21 -5.64 -23.49
N ILE A 91 8.83 -6.72 -22.80
CA ILE A 91 7.52 -6.76 -22.13
C ILE A 91 7.71 -5.92 -20.88
N ILE A 92 7.12 -4.73 -20.92
CA ILE A 92 7.59 -3.55 -20.19
C ILE A 92 7.21 -3.60 -18.71
N TYR A 93 6.14 -4.31 -18.34
CA TYR A 93 5.76 -4.41 -16.94
C TYR A 93 4.75 -5.54 -16.73
N GLU A 94 5.02 -6.50 -15.85
CA GLU A 94 4.03 -7.45 -15.31
C GLU A 94 4.16 -7.45 -13.79
N ALA A 95 3.05 -7.21 -13.09
CA ALA A 95 2.99 -7.30 -11.64
C ALA A 95 3.38 -8.71 -11.20
N LEU A 96 4.56 -8.85 -10.58
CA LEU A 96 5.08 -10.14 -10.11
C LEU A 96 4.51 -10.49 -8.74
N TYR A 97 4.33 -9.47 -7.90
CA TYR A 97 3.75 -9.57 -6.58
C TYR A 97 2.68 -8.49 -6.43
N MET A 98 1.48 -8.90 -6.04
CA MET A 98 0.41 -7.97 -5.69
C MET A 98 0.12 -8.03 -4.19
N VAL A 99 -0.52 -6.98 -3.69
CA VAL A 99 -1.06 -6.91 -2.34
C VAL A 99 -2.54 -6.58 -2.43
N PHE A 100 -3.36 -7.34 -1.71
CA PHE A 100 -4.76 -6.99 -1.54
C PHE A 100 -4.93 -5.98 -0.41
N VAL A 101 -5.64 -4.89 -0.70
CA VAL A 101 -6.08 -3.89 0.30
C VAL A 101 -7.54 -3.54 0.10
N THR A 102 -8.22 -3.13 1.16
CA THR A 102 -9.50 -2.40 1.02
C THR A 102 -9.26 -0.91 1.16
N ILE A 103 -9.97 -0.08 0.40
CA ILE A 103 -9.91 1.38 0.49
C ILE A 103 -11.32 1.91 0.74
N GLY A 104 -11.47 2.79 1.72
CA GLY A 104 -12.73 3.44 2.09
C GLY A 104 -13.48 2.74 3.22
N THR A 105 -14.54 3.39 3.69
CA THR A 105 -15.40 2.90 4.79
C THR A 105 -16.86 2.77 4.38
N GLY A 106 -17.63 2.01 5.17
CA GLY A 106 -19.05 1.78 4.92
C GLY A 106 -19.31 1.13 3.57
N ASN A 107 -20.32 1.63 2.84
CA ASN A 107 -20.65 1.13 1.50
C ASN A 107 -19.61 1.51 0.42
N GLY A 108 -18.70 2.43 0.73
CA GLY A 108 -17.60 2.82 -0.15
C GLY A 108 -16.32 2.02 0.04
N SER A 109 -16.33 1.02 0.93
CA SER A 109 -15.16 0.15 1.14
C SER A 109 -15.05 -0.87 0.00
N ILE A 110 -13.99 -0.76 -0.80
CA ILE A 110 -13.75 -1.59 -1.99
C ILE A 110 -12.38 -2.26 -1.90
N GLY A 111 -12.29 -3.53 -2.31
CA GLY A 111 -11.05 -4.29 -2.39
C GLY A 111 -10.28 -4.06 -3.69
N TYR A 112 -8.95 -3.98 -3.59
CA TYR A 112 -8.04 -3.76 -4.70
C TYR A 112 -6.81 -4.65 -4.64
N HIS A 113 -6.41 -5.20 -5.78
CA HIS A 113 -5.09 -5.79 -5.97
C HIS A 113 -4.15 -4.73 -6.56
N LEU A 114 -3.19 -4.31 -5.75
CA LEU A 114 -2.19 -3.30 -6.12
C LEU A 114 -0.85 -3.99 -6.42
N ASP A 115 -0.14 -3.54 -7.46
CA ASP A 115 1.23 -4.00 -7.72
C ASP A 115 2.17 -3.53 -6.61
N LEU A 116 3.05 -4.40 -6.15
CA LEU A 116 4.03 -4.03 -5.15
C LEU A 116 5.27 -3.43 -5.81
N ASP A 117 5.52 -2.14 -5.57
CA ASP A 117 6.69 -1.45 -6.10
C ASP A 117 7.53 -0.81 -5.00
N THR A 118 8.73 -1.36 -4.78
CA THR A 118 9.71 -0.86 -3.81
C THR A 118 10.55 0.30 -4.34
N GLY A 119 10.50 0.59 -5.64
CA GLY A 119 11.19 1.70 -6.29
C GLY A 119 10.35 2.97 -6.38
N SER A 120 9.05 2.87 -6.14
CA SER A 120 8.09 3.97 -6.25
C SER A 120 7.77 4.64 -4.92
N TYR A 121 7.27 5.87 -5.02
CA TYR A 121 7.05 6.75 -3.88
C TYR A 121 5.58 6.89 -3.47
N LEU A 122 4.64 6.92 -4.44
CA LEU A 122 3.22 7.14 -4.16
C LEU A 122 2.40 5.87 -4.41
N THR A 123 1.66 5.42 -3.40
CA THR A 123 0.60 4.41 -3.58
C THR A 123 -0.60 5.07 -4.24
N TRP A 124 -1.21 4.46 -5.25
CA TRP A 124 -2.37 5.01 -5.94
C TRP A 124 -3.31 3.93 -6.47
N THR A 125 -4.57 4.32 -6.69
CA THR A 125 -5.59 3.54 -7.39
C THR A 125 -6.33 4.45 -8.38
N GLN A 126 -7.14 3.86 -9.28
CA GLN A 126 -7.94 4.62 -10.23
C GLN A 126 -9.27 5.06 -9.61
N CYS A 127 -9.61 6.33 -9.80
CA CYS A 127 -10.73 7.00 -9.17
C CYS A 127 -11.74 7.56 -10.18
N LYS A 128 -12.98 7.71 -9.73
CA LYS A 128 -14.01 8.47 -10.44
C LYS A 128 -13.88 9.98 -10.19
N PRO A 129 -14.16 10.83 -11.20
CA PRO A 129 -14.34 10.46 -12.60
C PRO A 129 -13.01 10.03 -13.21
N CYS A 130 -13.02 8.95 -14.00
CA CYS A 130 -11.87 8.60 -14.80
C CYS A 130 -11.96 9.33 -16.15
N ILE A 131 -10.86 9.97 -16.55
CA ILE A 131 -10.71 10.69 -17.82
C ILE A 131 -10.12 9.75 -18.87
N ASN A 132 -8.90 9.27 -18.65
CA ASN A 132 -8.21 8.31 -19.53
C ASN A 132 -7.56 7.24 -18.66
N CYS A 133 -8.27 6.16 -18.38
CA CYS A 133 -7.77 5.06 -17.55
C CYS A 133 -7.68 3.78 -18.34
N TYR A 134 -6.77 2.92 -17.93
CA TYR A 134 -6.83 1.53 -18.36
C TYR A 134 -8.03 0.82 -17.70
N VAL A 135 -8.53 -0.21 -18.37
CA VAL A 135 -9.63 -1.03 -17.85
C VAL A 135 -9.11 -1.92 -16.73
N GLN A 136 -9.80 -1.93 -15.59
CA GLN A 136 -9.54 -2.85 -14.48
C GLN A 136 -10.81 -3.63 -14.14
N ASN A 137 -10.65 -4.79 -13.54
CA ASN A 137 -11.78 -5.64 -13.14
C ASN A 137 -12.46 -5.14 -11.85
N GLU A 138 -11.67 -4.65 -10.91
CA GLU A 138 -12.20 -4.03 -9.69
C GLU A 138 -12.79 -2.66 -10.05
N PRO A 139 -13.86 -2.20 -9.41
CA PRO A 139 -14.47 -0.93 -9.78
C PRO A 139 -13.54 0.24 -9.45
N TYR A 140 -13.57 1.30 -10.26
CA TYR A 140 -12.87 2.55 -9.91
C TYR A 140 -13.39 3.09 -8.58
N PHE A 141 -12.47 3.50 -7.72
CA PHE A 141 -12.79 4.07 -6.42
C PHE A 141 -13.65 5.32 -6.60
N ASP A 142 -14.74 5.42 -5.85
CA ASP A 142 -15.62 6.59 -5.88
C ASP A 142 -15.46 7.37 -4.57
N PRO A 143 -14.72 8.49 -4.58
CA PRO A 143 -14.52 9.32 -3.40
C PRO A 143 -15.81 9.72 -2.68
N LEU A 144 -16.91 9.85 -3.42
CA LEU A 144 -18.19 10.27 -2.86
C LEU A 144 -18.90 9.16 -2.06
N GLN A 145 -18.46 7.90 -2.19
CA GLN A 145 -19.06 6.76 -1.51
C GLN A 145 -18.37 6.42 -0.19
N SER A 146 -17.17 6.94 0.06
CA SER A 146 -16.41 6.69 1.29
C SER A 146 -16.54 7.86 2.27
N PRO A 147 -17.19 7.67 3.44
CA PRO A 147 -17.31 8.72 4.45
C PRO A 147 -15.98 9.18 5.06
N SER A 148 -14.93 8.36 4.96
CA SER A 148 -13.58 8.64 5.48
C SER A 148 -12.65 9.28 4.45
N PHE A 149 -13.11 9.48 3.21
CA PHE A 149 -12.32 10.12 2.17
C PHE A 149 -12.14 11.61 2.47
N VAL A 150 -10.90 12.08 2.36
CA VAL A 150 -10.56 13.51 2.50
C VAL A 150 -9.52 13.90 1.46
N ASP A 151 -9.75 14.98 0.72
CA ASP A 151 -8.73 15.55 -0.16
C ASP A 151 -7.56 16.15 0.63
N VAL A 152 -6.33 15.95 0.15
CA VAL A 152 -5.17 16.62 0.73
C VAL A 152 -5.14 18.09 0.29
N SER A 153 -5.18 18.98 1.28
CA SER A 153 -5.07 20.43 1.07
C SER A 153 -3.65 20.81 0.68
N CYS A 154 -3.48 21.84 -0.15
CA CYS A 154 -2.15 22.37 -0.47
C CYS A 154 -1.41 22.95 0.74
N SER A 155 -2.14 23.30 1.81
CA SER A 155 -1.55 23.75 3.08
C SER A 155 -0.83 22.63 3.83
N ASP A 156 -1.12 21.37 3.51
CA ASP A 156 -0.49 20.20 4.11
C ASP A 156 0.90 20.00 3.48
N GLN A 157 1.90 20.76 3.97
CA GLN A 157 3.26 20.79 3.42
C GLN A 157 3.88 19.38 3.27
N ASN A 158 3.51 18.44 4.13
CA ASN A 158 3.68 17.01 3.94
C ASN A 158 2.28 16.39 4.03
N PRO A 159 1.72 15.82 2.94
CA PRO A 159 2.42 15.08 1.89
C PRO A 159 2.40 15.74 0.49
N CYS A 160 2.30 17.07 0.33
CA CYS A 160 2.28 17.73 -0.99
C CYS A 160 3.65 18.35 -1.40
N PRO A 161 4.70 17.56 -1.75
CA PRO A 161 6.03 18.09 -2.04
C PRO A 161 6.11 18.73 -3.43
N GLN A 162 6.91 19.77 -3.61
CA GLN A 162 6.85 20.61 -4.82
C GLN A 162 7.36 20.00 -6.14
N ARG A 163 7.88 18.76 -6.19
CA ARG A 163 8.54 18.24 -7.41
C ARG A 163 7.56 17.71 -8.46
N TYR A 164 6.69 16.79 -8.07
CA TYR A 164 5.71 16.13 -8.95
C TYR A 164 4.28 16.55 -8.65
N TYR A 165 4.12 17.57 -7.80
CA TYR A 165 2.84 17.96 -7.25
C TYR A 165 2.58 19.44 -7.48
N HIS A 166 1.32 19.76 -7.75
CA HIS A 166 0.85 21.08 -8.08
C HIS A 166 -0.37 21.43 -7.26
N CYS A 167 -0.40 22.64 -6.70
CA CYS A 167 -1.59 23.12 -6.02
C CYS A 167 -2.58 23.71 -7.03
N ILE A 168 -3.79 23.14 -7.11
CA ILE A 168 -4.87 23.68 -7.94
C ILE A 168 -6.16 23.64 -7.12
N ASN A 169 -6.80 24.81 -6.94
CA ASN A 169 -8.03 24.97 -6.16
C ASN A 169 -7.94 24.35 -4.74
N ASN A 170 -6.84 24.63 -4.05
CA ASN A 170 -6.51 24.10 -2.72
C ASN A 170 -6.43 22.56 -2.62
N ARG A 171 -6.35 21.84 -3.75
CA ARG A 171 -6.08 20.40 -3.78
C ARG A 171 -4.68 20.14 -4.30
N CYS A 172 -4.02 19.14 -3.72
CA CYS A 172 -2.70 18.71 -4.17
C CYS A 172 -2.84 17.73 -5.35
N HIS A 173 -2.55 18.20 -6.56
CA HIS A 173 -2.52 17.37 -7.77
C HIS A 173 -1.14 16.77 -7.95
N TYR A 174 -1.03 15.61 -8.58
CA TYR A 174 0.24 14.99 -8.91
C TYR A 174 0.27 14.49 -10.35
N GLN A 175 1.47 14.42 -10.89
CA GLN A 175 1.76 13.76 -12.17
C GLN A 175 3.07 12.99 -12.04
N ILE A 176 2.99 11.67 -12.10
CA ILE A 176 4.14 10.77 -11.97
C ILE A 176 4.27 9.96 -13.26
N GLY A 177 5.46 9.98 -13.84
CA GLY A 177 5.86 9.10 -14.94
C GLY A 177 6.88 8.07 -14.46
N TYR A 178 6.75 6.85 -14.95
CA TYR A 178 7.60 5.72 -14.61
C TYR A 178 8.63 5.42 -15.70
N ILE A 179 9.64 4.64 -15.33
CA ILE A 179 10.81 4.30 -16.17
C ILE A 179 10.45 3.46 -17.40
N ASP A 180 9.28 2.83 -17.35
CA ASP A 180 8.69 1.96 -18.35
C ASP A 180 7.79 2.76 -19.34
N GLY A 181 7.62 4.06 -19.10
CA GLY A 181 6.78 4.97 -19.89
C GLY A 181 5.32 5.00 -19.44
N SER A 182 4.94 4.24 -18.41
CA SER A 182 3.64 4.35 -17.76
C SER A 182 3.53 5.65 -16.95
N HIS A 183 2.31 6.09 -16.67
CA HIS A 183 2.05 7.31 -15.89
C HIS A 183 0.78 7.22 -15.07
N THR A 184 0.71 8.06 -14.04
CA THR A 184 -0.50 8.33 -13.27
C THR A 184 -0.61 9.82 -12.95
N ILE A 185 -1.82 10.36 -13.08
CA ILE A 185 -2.18 11.75 -12.83
C ILE A 185 -3.46 11.78 -12.00
N GLY A 186 -3.46 12.56 -10.93
CA GLY A 186 -4.59 12.61 -10.01
C GLY A 186 -4.43 13.62 -8.89
N THR A 187 -5.19 13.41 -7.82
CA THR A 187 -5.10 14.19 -6.58
C THR A 187 -4.61 13.33 -5.43
N LEU A 188 -3.82 13.92 -4.53
CA LEU A 188 -3.54 13.30 -3.25
C LEU A 188 -4.78 13.38 -2.36
N SER A 189 -5.08 12.25 -1.74
CA SER A 189 -6.22 12.09 -0.85
C SER A 189 -5.82 11.20 0.33
N LYS A 190 -6.61 11.24 1.40
CA LYS A 190 -6.50 10.39 2.57
C LYS A 190 -7.75 9.54 2.66
N ASP A 191 -7.59 8.28 3.02
CA ASP A 191 -8.72 7.41 3.39
C ASP A 191 -8.26 6.30 4.32
N THR A 192 -9.18 5.43 4.73
CA THR A 192 -8.94 4.25 5.54
C THR A 192 -8.60 3.07 4.65
N PHE A 193 -7.48 2.42 4.97
CA PHE A 193 -7.02 1.21 4.30
C PHE A 193 -7.15 0.00 5.21
N GLY A 194 -7.65 -1.12 4.67
CA GLY A 194 -7.68 -2.41 5.35
C GLY A 194 -6.68 -3.38 4.74
N PHE A 195 -5.93 -4.08 5.58
CA PHE A 195 -4.93 -5.06 5.18
C PHE A 195 -5.26 -6.43 5.80
N HIS A 196 -5.13 -7.51 5.02
CA HIS A 196 -5.27 -8.86 5.59
C HIS A 196 -4.14 -9.15 6.56
N SER A 197 -4.49 -9.42 7.82
CA SER A 197 -3.53 -9.81 8.85
C SER A 197 -3.04 -11.25 8.62
N ASN A 198 -1.80 -11.52 8.99
CA ASN A 198 -1.28 -12.89 9.07
C ASN A 198 -1.85 -13.70 10.25
N HIS A 199 -2.65 -13.08 11.12
CA HIS A 199 -3.23 -13.69 12.32
C HIS A 199 -4.68 -14.19 12.16
N GLY A 200 -5.20 -14.25 10.93
CA GLY A 200 -6.52 -14.80 10.61
C GLY A 200 -7.17 -14.04 9.45
N ASP A 201 -8.43 -14.36 9.12
CA ASP A 201 -9.20 -13.71 8.04
C ASP A 201 -9.73 -12.32 8.42
N HIS A 202 -9.00 -11.58 9.27
CA HIS A 202 -9.40 -10.28 9.77
C HIS A 202 -8.59 -9.17 9.09
N LEU A 203 -9.30 -8.10 8.69
CA LEU A 203 -8.68 -6.90 8.16
C LEU A 203 -8.21 -6.00 9.32
N GLU A 204 -6.95 -5.59 9.27
CA GLU A 204 -6.41 -4.53 10.09
C GLU A 204 -6.56 -3.19 9.36
N PHE A 205 -7.25 -2.24 9.99
CA PHE A 205 -7.52 -0.94 9.40
C PHE A 205 -6.53 0.12 9.87
N VAL A 206 -6.07 0.94 8.93
CA VAL A 206 -5.25 2.13 9.16
C VAL A 206 -5.96 3.32 8.55
N GLU A 207 -6.37 4.25 9.41
CA GLU A 207 -7.08 5.47 9.02
C GLU A 207 -6.09 6.55 8.54
N GLY A 208 -6.52 7.35 7.57
CA GLY A 208 -5.79 8.57 7.18
C GLY A 208 -4.52 8.32 6.36
N LEU A 209 -4.38 7.15 5.72
CA LEU A 209 -3.28 6.91 4.79
C LEU A 209 -3.47 7.75 3.53
N VAL A 210 -2.39 8.43 3.16
CA VAL A 210 -2.28 9.26 1.97
C VAL A 210 -2.03 8.39 0.75
N PHE A 211 -2.84 8.54 -0.28
CA PHE A 211 -2.70 7.84 -1.55
C PHE A 211 -3.07 8.76 -2.72
N GLY A 212 -2.71 8.34 -3.92
CA GLY A 212 -3.12 8.99 -5.16
C GLY A 212 -4.47 8.49 -5.64
N CYS A 213 -5.42 9.41 -5.77
CA CYS A 213 -6.69 9.18 -6.43
C CYS A 213 -6.55 9.56 -7.91
N SER A 214 -6.31 8.57 -8.77
CA SER A 214 -5.85 8.79 -10.15
C SER A 214 -7.03 8.94 -11.10
N HIS A 215 -7.00 9.96 -11.96
CA HIS A 215 -8.06 10.23 -12.93
C HIS A 215 -7.58 10.04 -14.38
N ASP A 216 -6.27 9.99 -14.61
CA ASP A 216 -5.66 9.67 -15.90
C ASP A 216 -4.44 8.76 -15.65
N THR A 217 -4.46 7.58 -16.24
CA THR A 217 -3.46 6.54 -16.04
C THR A 217 -3.18 5.84 -17.36
N HIS A 218 -1.91 5.54 -17.56
CA HIS A 218 -1.47 4.57 -18.56
C HIS A 218 -0.56 3.61 -17.82
N PHE A 219 -1.02 2.40 -17.58
CA PHE A 219 -0.31 1.38 -16.81
C PHE A 219 -0.51 0.02 -17.50
N GLY A 220 0.47 -0.87 -17.40
CA GLY A 220 0.33 -2.21 -17.97
C GLY A 220 -0.77 -2.98 -17.24
N ASN A 221 -1.82 -3.38 -17.95
CA ASN A 221 -2.88 -4.23 -17.41
C ASN A 221 -2.89 -5.61 -18.10
N TYR A 222 -2.96 -6.67 -17.29
CA TYR A 222 -3.10 -8.06 -17.74
C TYR A 222 -4.42 -8.57 -17.18
N ASP A 223 -5.37 -8.85 -18.07
CA ASP A 223 -6.70 -9.33 -17.71
C ASP A 223 -7.42 -8.45 -16.66
N GLY A 224 -7.17 -7.13 -16.71
CA GLY A 224 -7.79 -6.14 -15.81
C GLY A 224 -7.12 -5.97 -14.45
N TYR A 225 -5.90 -6.47 -14.27
CA TYR A 225 -5.06 -6.26 -13.08
C TYR A 225 -3.69 -5.69 -13.44
N PRO A 226 -3.01 -4.99 -12.53
CA PRO A 226 -3.47 -4.56 -11.19
C PRO A 226 -4.35 -3.30 -11.26
N SER A 227 -5.07 -2.99 -10.18
CA SER A 227 -5.92 -1.78 -10.09
C SER A 227 -5.18 -0.52 -9.61
N GLY A 228 -3.85 -0.62 -9.52
CA GLY A 228 -2.97 0.45 -9.13
C GLY A 228 -1.66 -0.10 -8.60
N LEU A 229 -0.98 0.70 -7.78
CA LEU A 229 0.36 0.42 -7.29
C LEU A 229 0.44 0.75 -5.81
N MET A 230 1.04 -0.15 -5.02
CA MET A 230 1.44 0.06 -3.64
C MET A 230 2.93 0.39 -3.59
N ALA A 231 3.23 1.63 -3.19
CA ALA A 231 4.60 2.13 -3.12
C ALA A 231 5.24 1.86 -1.77
N LEU A 232 6.38 1.19 -1.79
CA LEU A 232 7.20 0.89 -0.61
C LEU A 232 8.59 1.56 -0.65
N GLY A 233 8.76 2.59 -1.48
CA GLY A 233 9.98 3.37 -1.53
C GLY A 233 10.27 4.15 -0.24
N LEU A 234 11.36 4.93 -0.27
CA LEU A 234 11.89 5.60 0.92
C LEU A 234 11.35 7.03 1.16
N SER A 235 10.41 7.51 0.32
CA SER A 235 9.84 8.84 0.45
C SER A 235 8.81 8.92 1.59
N GLU A 236 8.51 10.13 2.08
CA GLU A 236 7.57 10.33 3.20
C GLU A 236 6.12 9.99 2.82
N GLU A 237 5.77 10.12 1.55
CA GLU A 237 4.46 9.74 1.02
C GLU A 237 4.31 8.24 0.73
N SER A 238 5.37 7.43 0.84
CA SER A 238 5.25 5.99 0.62
C SER A 238 4.48 5.32 1.74
N PHE A 239 3.78 4.23 1.43
CA PHE A 239 3.09 3.46 2.47
C PHE A 239 4.08 2.90 3.49
N ALA A 240 5.27 2.49 3.05
CA ALA A 240 6.31 2.04 3.96
C ALA A 240 6.58 3.08 5.06
N ARG A 241 6.72 4.35 4.68
CA ARG A 241 7.04 5.43 5.62
C ARG A 241 5.83 5.91 6.42
N GLN A 242 4.66 6.03 5.80
CA GLN A 242 3.43 6.39 6.49
C GLN A 242 3.05 5.38 7.57
N LEU A 243 3.16 4.09 7.27
CA LEU A 243 2.87 3.02 8.22
C LEU A 243 3.86 3.01 9.38
N ILE A 244 5.15 3.27 9.12
CA ILE A 244 6.17 3.46 10.16
C ILE A 244 5.74 4.57 11.12
N ASN A 245 5.33 5.71 10.57
CA ASN A 245 4.94 6.89 11.34
C ASN A 245 3.63 6.65 12.13
N HIS A 246 2.74 5.78 11.64
CA HIS A 246 1.51 5.37 12.33
C HIS A 246 1.74 4.41 13.52
N GLY A 247 2.98 4.11 13.89
CA GLY A 247 3.30 3.30 15.07
C GLY A 247 3.44 1.81 14.79
N SER A 248 3.30 1.37 13.53
CA SER A 248 3.82 0.06 13.13
C SER A 248 5.33 0.19 13.05
N GLN A 249 6.11 -0.56 13.84
CA GLN A 249 7.55 -0.30 14.04
C GLN A 249 8.46 -0.62 12.82
N GLY A 250 8.01 -0.38 11.59
CA GLY A 250 8.81 -0.53 10.38
C GLY A 250 9.27 -1.94 10.09
N ARG A 251 8.50 -2.93 10.52
CA ARG A 251 8.79 -4.34 10.27
C ARG A 251 7.72 -4.94 9.38
N PHE A 252 7.92 -4.80 8.08
CA PHE A 252 7.21 -5.57 7.08
C PHE A 252 7.78 -7.00 7.08
N ARG A 253 6.91 -8.00 7.20
CA ARG A 253 7.29 -9.39 6.96
C ARG A 253 6.71 -9.82 5.63
N THR A 254 7.54 -9.76 4.59
CA THR A 254 7.22 -10.38 3.30
C THR A 254 7.38 -11.89 3.44
N VAL A 255 6.26 -12.63 3.43
CA VAL A 255 6.30 -14.09 3.36
C VAL A 255 6.20 -14.47 1.89
N PHE A 256 7.33 -14.84 1.30
CA PHE A 256 7.33 -15.44 -0.02
C PHE A 256 6.69 -16.83 0.07
N PRO A 257 5.70 -17.16 -0.78
CA PRO A 257 5.22 -18.52 -0.87
C PRO A 257 6.38 -19.46 -1.24
N ARG A 258 6.41 -20.64 -0.64
CA ARG A 258 7.34 -21.71 -0.99
C ARG A 258 7.03 -22.29 -2.37
#